data_AF-A0A8J8DU38-F1
#
_entry.id   AF-A0A8J8DU38-F1
#
_cell.length_a   1.000
_cell.length_b   1.000
_cell.length_c   1.000
_cell.angle_alpha   90.00
_cell.angle_beta   90.00
_cell.angle_gamma   90.00
#
_symmetry.space_group_name_H-M   'P 1'
#
loop_
_entity.id
_entity.type
_entity.pdbx_description
1 polymer ?
#
loop_
_entity_poly.entity_id
_entity_poly.type
_entity_poly.pdbx_seq_one_letter_code
_entity_poly.pdbx_strand_id
1 'polypeptide(L)'
;MRRAQLFSFDAMLALVLVIFILGTVNSTSSTLQNEITTMLGWYERANIADNVLDIMTKSPGEPANWATNPSNTEVIGLRENNSLYSLDYYKLEALSNYKEILKTIIAKMANYRDVLLEGYLSEFQIGITGDFPTVYLYNKTFENPNDNPPGINFMMAGDSKGNTIFTVTYVEIQRNGVTYVDDSICDLKKGNNLDLMEGDHIKFVTGQVVYIEAKRGKYVENYIIPADSTIEIYITGPETSNFKLNFGGGECPYSFKFTGKGNVVLTVTAYDNSRPEIWAKYTTYDELIEKKEATYRFAVINGAIVVEPDEIDDSKKRSPWTEVAERISIVGRIQYDLSGGPSDRNPLIYGRLKYQVPESGSFTVSAPESAGSIEFVIISGSQLTGLKIYRNEQDGKLNAVVVYQGNKQIKRYSGDSSVSIPLKDLCSGSEGEVIGLWMYSISRWDRSSVQISITPNLEPFLAPKFDSILLRAEVWDDLGGENQ
;
A
#
# COMPACT_ATOMS: atom_id res chain seq x y z
N MET A 1 51.73 -90.33 -29.14
CA MET A 1 50.67 -89.76 -28.27
C MET A 1 50.95 -88.35 -27.72
N ARG A 2 52.18 -87.82 -27.65
CA ARG A 2 52.47 -86.48 -27.07
C ARG A 2 52.08 -85.24 -27.90
N ARG A 3 51.83 -85.34 -29.22
CA ARG A 3 51.45 -84.19 -30.08
C ARG A 3 49.96 -83.82 -30.05
N ALA A 4 49.07 -84.79 -29.77
CA ALA A 4 47.63 -84.54 -29.73
C ALA A 4 47.19 -83.81 -28.44
N GLN A 5 47.91 -84.05 -27.33
CA GLN A 5 47.68 -83.35 -26.05
C GLN A 5 48.11 -81.87 -26.09
N LEU A 6 49.17 -81.54 -26.84
CA LEU A 6 49.59 -80.16 -27.05
C LEU A 6 48.55 -79.38 -27.88
N PHE A 7 48.00 -79.99 -28.92
CA PHE A 7 46.93 -79.37 -29.72
C PHE A 7 45.62 -79.15 -28.94
N SER A 8 45.24 -80.06 -28.04
CA SER A 8 44.04 -79.88 -27.22
C SER A 8 44.21 -78.81 -26.14
N PHE A 9 45.42 -78.66 -25.59
CA PHE A 9 45.71 -77.63 -24.58
C PHE A 9 45.69 -76.23 -25.21
N ASP A 10 46.28 -76.08 -26.40
CA ASP A 10 46.30 -74.82 -27.14
C ASP A 10 44.89 -74.41 -27.61
N ALA A 11 44.08 -75.39 -28.05
CA ALA A 11 42.67 -75.16 -28.38
C ALA A 11 41.82 -74.76 -27.16
N MET A 12 42.08 -75.34 -25.98
CA MET A 12 41.40 -74.98 -24.74
C MET A 12 41.78 -73.57 -24.27
N LEU A 13 43.06 -73.20 -24.39
CA LEU A 13 43.56 -71.88 -24.02
C LEU A 13 43.02 -70.79 -24.97
N ALA A 14 42.96 -71.09 -26.28
CA ALA A 14 42.32 -70.23 -27.26
C ALA A 14 40.82 -70.04 -26.97
N LEU A 15 40.11 -71.10 -26.58
CA LEU A 15 38.68 -71.03 -26.25
C LEU A 15 38.42 -70.18 -24.98
N VAL A 16 39.25 -70.33 -23.95
CA VAL A 16 39.16 -69.49 -22.73
C VAL A 16 39.45 -68.03 -23.06
N LEU A 17 40.45 -67.73 -23.89
CA LEU A 17 40.74 -66.37 -24.35
C LEU A 17 39.56 -65.77 -25.13
N VAL A 18 38.93 -66.54 -26.03
CA VAL A 18 37.76 -66.07 -26.78
C VAL A 18 36.57 -65.78 -25.86
N ILE A 19 36.32 -66.61 -24.85
CA ILE A 19 35.25 -66.37 -23.87
C ILE A 19 35.53 -65.11 -23.04
N PHE A 20 36.78 -64.89 -22.59
CA PHE A 20 37.16 -63.68 -21.87
C PHE A 20 37.02 -62.42 -22.73
N ILE A 21 37.45 -62.48 -23.99
CA ILE A 21 37.31 -61.37 -24.93
C ILE A 21 35.82 -61.08 -25.17
N LEU A 22 34.99 -62.09 -25.43
CA LEU A 22 33.55 -61.93 -25.60
C LEU A 22 32.87 -61.35 -24.35
N GLY A 23 33.24 -61.82 -23.15
CA GLY A 23 32.72 -61.29 -21.89
C GLY A 23 33.11 -59.83 -21.67
N THR A 24 34.37 -59.49 -21.96
CA THR A 24 34.87 -58.10 -21.83
C THR A 24 34.23 -57.19 -22.86
N VAL A 25 34.06 -57.64 -24.10
CA VAL A 25 33.36 -56.89 -25.17
C VAL A 25 31.90 -56.67 -24.80
N ASN A 26 31.18 -57.69 -24.33
CA ASN A 26 29.79 -57.53 -23.89
C ASN A 26 29.66 -56.59 -22.70
N SER A 27 30.53 -56.72 -21.69
CA SER A 27 30.52 -55.82 -20.53
C SER A 27 30.80 -54.37 -20.95
N THR A 28 31.83 -54.15 -21.77
CA THR A 28 32.20 -52.82 -22.26
C THR A 28 31.09 -52.23 -23.13
N SER A 29 30.47 -53.04 -23.98
CA SER A 29 29.34 -52.63 -24.81
C SER A 29 28.13 -52.21 -23.97
N SER A 30 27.82 -52.97 -22.91
CA SER A 30 26.72 -52.61 -22.00
C SER A 30 27.02 -51.33 -21.22
N THR A 31 28.26 -51.15 -20.75
CA THR A 31 28.69 -49.91 -20.08
C THR A 31 28.58 -48.71 -21.02
N LEU A 32 29.09 -48.81 -22.25
CA LEU A 32 29.00 -47.73 -23.25
C LEU A 32 27.55 -47.41 -23.61
N GLN A 33 26.70 -48.43 -23.76
CA GLN A 33 25.29 -48.21 -24.02
C GLN A 33 24.63 -47.43 -22.87
N ASN A 34 24.89 -47.82 -21.62
CA ASN A 34 24.37 -47.11 -20.45
C ASN A 34 24.88 -45.67 -20.35
N GLU A 35 26.17 -45.42 -20.64
CA GLU A 35 26.74 -44.07 -20.68
C GLU A 35 26.11 -43.22 -21.77
N ILE A 36 25.93 -43.76 -22.99
CA ILE A 36 25.28 -43.06 -24.10
C ILE A 36 23.82 -42.74 -23.76
N THR A 37 23.08 -43.68 -23.18
CA THR A 37 21.69 -43.45 -22.74
C THR A 37 21.62 -42.39 -21.65
N THR A 38 22.57 -42.39 -20.72
CA THR A 38 22.64 -41.38 -19.64
C THR A 38 22.98 -40.00 -20.20
N MET A 39 23.93 -39.91 -21.14
CA MET A 39 24.28 -38.67 -21.83
C MET A 39 23.11 -38.14 -22.66
N LEU A 40 22.44 -38.98 -23.44
CA LEU A 40 21.26 -38.60 -24.21
C LEU A 40 20.15 -38.09 -23.28
N GLY A 41 19.86 -38.81 -22.20
CA GLY A 41 18.89 -38.36 -21.21
C GLY A 41 19.32 -37.05 -20.55
N TRP A 42 20.61 -36.83 -20.29
CA TRP A 42 21.09 -35.53 -19.79
C TRP A 42 20.90 -34.41 -20.80
N TYR A 43 21.19 -34.64 -22.09
CA TYR A 43 20.97 -33.65 -23.16
C TYR A 43 19.49 -33.30 -23.35
N GLU A 44 18.58 -34.26 -23.23
CA GLU A 44 17.13 -34.02 -23.32
C GLU A 44 16.59 -33.24 -22.12
N ARG A 45 17.22 -33.40 -20.95
CA ARG A 45 16.88 -32.70 -19.71
C ARG A 45 17.55 -31.35 -19.59
N ALA A 46 18.69 -31.16 -20.24
CA ALA A 46 19.43 -29.91 -20.19
C ALA A 46 18.71 -28.83 -20.99
N ASN A 47 18.57 -27.66 -20.38
CA ASN A 47 17.95 -26.45 -20.88
C ASN A 47 16.42 -26.44 -20.92
N ILE A 48 15.69 -27.40 -20.30
CA ILE A 48 14.22 -27.32 -20.27
C ILE A 48 13.80 -26.09 -19.45
N ALA A 49 14.36 -25.92 -18.24
CA ALA A 49 14.08 -24.78 -17.39
C ALA A 49 14.46 -23.44 -18.08
N ASP A 50 15.60 -23.41 -18.77
CA ASP A 50 16.04 -22.24 -19.55
C ASP A 50 15.09 -21.94 -20.72
N ASN A 51 14.63 -22.96 -21.45
CA ASN A 51 13.68 -22.82 -22.55
C ASN A 51 12.32 -22.30 -22.06
N VAL A 52 11.83 -22.81 -20.93
CA VAL A 52 10.60 -22.31 -20.28
C VAL A 52 10.72 -20.81 -20.01
N LEU A 53 11.80 -20.39 -19.34
CA LEU A 53 12.00 -18.96 -19.03
C LEU A 53 12.25 -18.11 -20.28
N ASP A 54 12.94 -18.63 -21.29
CA ASP A 54 13.17 -17.93 -22.55
C ASP A 54 11.86 -17.69 -23.31
N ILE A 55 10.98 -18.69 -23.40
CA ILE A 55 9.64 -18.54 -23.99
C ILE A 55 8.86 -17.48 -23.22
N MET A 56 8.84 -17.58 -21.88
CA MET A 56 8.11 -16.63 -21.03
C MET A 56 8.65 -15.21 -21.13
N THR A 57 9.96 -15.00 -21.23
CA THR A 57 10.54 -13.65 -21.13
C THR A 57 10.80 -12.99 -22.49
N LYS A 58 11.01 -13.76 -23.56
CA LYS A 58 11.34 -13.22 -24.89
C LYS A 58 10.13 -13.10 -25.82
N SER A 59 9.00 -13.72 -25.48
CA SER A 59 7.76 -13.64 -26.28
C SER A 59 6.69 -12.80 -25.58
N PRO A 60 5.87 -12.03 -26.32
CA PRO A 60 4.62 -11.48 -25.78
C PRO A 60 3.53 -12.55 -25.60
N GLY A 61 3.76 -13.78 -26.05
CA GLY A 61 2.79 -14.85 -26.05
C GLY A 61 1.94 -14.87 -27.32
N GLU A 62 1.22 -15.97 -27.49
CA GLU A 62 0.33 -16.20 -28.64
C GLU A 62 -1.04 -16.63 -28.13
N PRO A 63 -2.10 -15.83 -28.36
CA PRO A 63 -2.05 -14.45 -28.86
C PRO A 63 -1.39 -13.48 -27.86
N ALA A 64 -0.89 -12.35 -28.33
CA ALA A 64 -0.16 -11.38 -27.50
C ALA A 64 -0.98 -10.78 -26.32
N ASN A 65 -2.32 -10.86 -26.39
CA ASN A 65 -3.25 -10.40 -25.37
C ASN A 65 -3.85 -11.56 -24.53
N TRP A 66 -3.20 -12.72 -24.49
CA TRP A 66 -3.69 -13.92 -23.79
C TRP A 66 -4.12 -13.66 -22.34
N ALA A 67 -3.51 -12.69 -21.64
CA ALA A 67 -3.90 -12.32 -20.27
C ALA A 67 -5.37 -11.87 -20.14
N THR A 68 -5.97 -11.36 -21.21
CA THR A 68 -7.40 -10.97 -21.26
C THR A 68 -8.33 -12.11 -21.66
N ASN A 69 -7.80 -13.16 -22.30
CA ASN A 69 -8.55 -14.32 -22.76
C ASN A 69 -7.66 -15.59 -22.66
N PRO A 70 -7.46 -16.11 -21.44
CA PRO A 70 -6.50 -17.19 -21.19
C PRO A 70 -6.90 -18.51 -21.86
N SER A 71 -8.19 -18.72 -22.18
CA SER A 71 -8.69 -19.95 -22.79
C SER A 71 -8.20 -20.20 -24.22
N ASN A 72 -7.81 -19.14 -24.94
CA ASN A 72 -7.32 -19.21 -26.31
C ASN A 72 -5.78 -19.14 -26.39
N THR A 73 -5.09 -19.34 -25.27
CA THR A 73 -3.63 -19.23 -25.22
C THR A 73 -2.98 -20.45 -25.87
N GLU A 74 -2.02 -20.23 -26.75
CA GLU A 74 -1.16 -21.25 -27.33
C GLU A 74 0.24 -21.21 -26.72
N VAL A 75 0.74 -19.99 -26.45
CA VAL A 75 2.07 -19.74 -25.86
C VAL A 75 1.96 -18.66 -24.79
N ILE A 76 2.47 -18.96 -23.60
CA ILE A 76 2.54 -18.01 -22.49
C ILE A 76 3.81 -17.19 -22.64
N GLY A 77 3.64 -15.89 -22.87
CA GLY A 77 4.74 -14.93 -22.91
C GLY A 77 4.40 -13.70 -22.08
N LEU A 78 5.36 -13.26 -21.27
CA LEU A 78 5.25 -12.17 -20.31
C LEU A 78 5.76 -10.84 -20.88
N ARG A 79 6.41 -10.83 -22.05
CA ARG A 79 6.92 -9.59 -22.63
C ARG A 79 5.77 -8.64 -22.98
N GLU A 80 5.97 -7.37 -22.75
CA GLU A 80 5.02 -6.33 -23.16
C GLU A 80 5.01 -6.19 -24.69
N ASN A 81 3.82 -6.02 -25.28
CA ASN A 81 3.65 -6.09 -26.74
C ASN A 81 4.44 -5.00 -27.49
N ASN A 82 4.57 -3.82 -26.89
CA ASN A 82 5.22 -2.65 -27.49
C ASN A 82 6.60 -2.37 -26.90
N SER A 83 7.15 -3.30 -26.11
CA SER A 83 8.47 -3.16 -25.50
C SER A 83 9.40 -4.29 -25.90
N LEU A 84 10.67 -3.96 -26.12
CA LEU A 84 11.70 -4.94 -26.43
C LEU A 84 12.32 -5.58 -25.19
N TYR A 85 12.14 -4.96 -24.01
CA TYR A 85 12.92 -5.30 -22.82
C TYR A 85 12.09 -5.45 -21.53
N SER A 86 10.88 -4.88 -21.46
CA SER A 86 10.03 -5.00 -20.27
C SER A 86 9.07 -6.17 -20.36
N LEU A 87 8.88 -6.84 -19.22
CA LEU A 87 7.75 -7.70 -18.98
C LEU A 87 6.54 -6.86 -18.59
N ASP A 88 5.37 -7.39 -18.89
CA ASP A 88 4.07 -6.78 -18.60
C ASP A 88 3.59 -7.26 -17.22
N TYR A 89 3.36 -6.31 -16.31
CA TYR A 89 2.86 -6.59 -14.95
C TYR A 89 1.52 -7.34 -14.98
N TYR A 90 0.59 -6.98 -15.87
CA TYR A 90 -0.73 -7.60 -15.92
C TYR A 90 -0.66 -9.04 -16.44
N LYS A 91 0.33 -9.36 -17.28
CA LYS A 91 0.58 -10.74 -17.71
C LYS A 91 1.13 -11.61 -16.58
N LEU A 92 1.99 -11.05 -15.72
CA LEU A 92 2.46 -11.74 -14.51
C LEU A 92 1.32 -12.04 -13.54
N GLU A 93 0.46 -11.06 -13.30
CA GLU A 93 -0.74 -11.24 -12.47
C GLU A 93 -1.71 -12.27 -13.09
N ALA A 94 -1.97 -12.17 -14.39
CA ALA A 94 -2.81 -13.11 -15.12
C ALA A 94 -2.26 -14.54 -15.10
N LEU A 95 -0.93 -14.73 -15.15
CA LEU A 95 -0.31 -16.05 -15.02
C LEU A 95 -0.68 -16.71 -13.70
N SER A 96 -0.61 -15.97 -12.58
CA SER A 96 -0.97 -16.48 -11.26
C SER A 96 -2.48 -16.73 -11.12
N ASN A 97 -3.30 -15.82 -11.63
CA ASN A 97 -4.76 -15.87 -11.50
C ASN A 97 -5.40 -16.95 -12.38
N TYR A 98 -4.84 -17.20 -13.57
CA TYR A 98 -5.38 -18.14 -14.55
C TYR A 98 -4.56 -19.43 -14.68
N LYS A 99 -3.67 -19.73 -13.73
CA LYS A 99 -2.81 -20.91 -13.73
C LYS A 99 -3.54 -22.24 -13.99
N GLU A 100 -4.77 -22.39 -13.51
CA GLU A 100 -5.60 -23.58 -13.76
C GLU A 100 -5.97 -23.79 -15.23
N ILE A 101 -6.27 -22.70 -15.94
CA ILE A 101 -6.59 -22.74 -17.38
C ILE A 101 -5.30 -22.97 -18.18
N LEU A 102 -4.19 -22.41 -17.69
CA LEU A 102 -2.90 -22.40 -18.37
C LEU A 102 -2.06 -23.66 -18.12
N LYS A 103 -2.42 -24.52 -17.16
CA LYS A 103 -1.57 -25.64 -16.70
C LYS A 103 -1.11 -26.59 -17.80
N THR A 104 -1.95 -26.89 -18.78
CA THR A 104 -1.59 -27.77 -19.91
C THR A 104 -0.54 -27.11 -20.81
N ILE A 105 -0.60 -25.79 -20.97
CA ILE A 105 0.37 -25.03 -21.77
C ILE A 105 1.69 -24.93 -21.00
N ILE A 106 1.63 -24.68 -19.69
CA ILE A 106 2.81 -24.67 -18.81
C ILE A 106 3.50 -26.03 -18.84
N ALA A 107 2.74 -27.12 -18.70
CA ALA A 107 3.26 -28.48 -18.83
C ALA A 107 3.90 -28.69 -20.21
N LYS A 108 3.25 -28.29 -21.30
CA LYS A 108 3.80 -28.38 -22.66
C LYS A 108 5.14 -27.62 -22.80
N MET A 109 5.25 -26.42 -22.20
CA MET A 109 6.50 -25.65 -22.20
C MET A 109 7.64 -26.38 -21.47
N ALA A 110 7.31 -27.15 -20.43
CA ALA A 110 8.23 -28.01 -19.70
C ALA A 110 8.35 -29.43 -20.28
N ASN A 111 7.95 -29.66 -21.54
CA ASN A 111 7.94 -30.99 -22.17
C ASN A 111 7.18 -32.06 -21.37
N TYR A 112 6.06 -31.66 -20.75
CA TYR A 112 5.22 -32.47 -19.86
C TYR A 112 5.92 -33.01 -18.61
N ARG A 113 7.08 -32.43 -18.26
CA ARG A 113 7.73 -32.65 -16.98
C ARG A 113 7.11 -31.78 -15.90
N ASP A 114 7.40 -32.10 -14.65
CA ASP A 114 6.96 -31.28 -13.54
C ASP A 114 7.76 -29.99 -13.50
N VAL A 115 7.09 -28.88 -13.23
CA VAL A 115 7.71 -27.55 -13.25
C VAL A 115 7.21 -26.68 -12.12
N LEU A 116 8.12 -26.06 -11.38
CA LEU A 116 7.88 -25.02 -10.39
C LEU A 116 8.23 -23.68 -11.03
N LEU A 117 7.30 -22.73 -10.97
CA LEU A 117 7.51 -21.35 -11.37
C LEU A 117 7.47 -20.45 -10.14
N GLU A 118 8.52 -19.66 -9.96
CA GLU A 118 8.62 -18.64 -8.91
C GLU A 118 8.93 -17.27 -9.52
N GLY A 119 8.28 -16.24 -8.99
CA GLY A 119 8.52 -14.85 -9.35
C GLY A 119 8.72 -14.02 -8.09
N TYR A 120 9.85 -13.32 -8.02
CA TYR A 120 10.23 -12.43 -6.93
C TYR A 120 10.18 -11.00 -7.47
N LEU A 121 9.02 -10.35 -7.36
CA LEU A 121 8.78 -9.01 -7.90
C LEU A 121 9.10 -7.96 -6.83
N SER A 122 9.98 -7.01 -7.17
CA SER A 122 10.25 -5.87 -6.29
C SER A 122 8.99 -5.00 -6.15
N GLU A 123 8.58 -4.72 -4.92
CA GLU A 123 7.31 -4.02 -4.66
C GLU A 123 7.37 -3.15 -3.40
N PHE A 124 6.44 -2.19 -3.33
CA PHE A 124 6.19 -1.45 -2.10
C PHE A 124 5.20 -2.20 -1.23
N GLN A 125 5.51 -2.26 0.06
CA GLN A 125 4.53 -2.51 1.11
C GLN A 125 4.33 -1.23 1.90
N ILE A 126 3.07 -0.87 2.17
CA ILE A 126 2.70 0.32 2.91
C ILE A 126 2.05 -0.04 4.25
N GLY A 127 2.08 0.90 5.20
CA GLY A 127 1.29 0.74 6.41
C GLY A 127 1.13 2.02 7.21
N ILE A 128 0.18 1.92 8.14
CA ILE A 128 -0.24 2.99 9.05
C ILE A 128 -0.26 2.39 10.46
N THR A 129 0.38 3.06 11.42
CA THR A 129 0.40 2.66 12.83
C THR A 129 -0.02 3.83 13.71
N GLY A 130 -0.97 3.62 14.62
CA GLY A 130 -1.57 4.67 15.43
C GLY A 130 -2.77 5.34 14.74
N ASP A 131 -3.29 6.39 15.36
CA ASP A 131 -4.54 7.02 14.95
C ASP A 131 -4.32 8.36 14.25
N PHE A 132 -5.09 8.59 13.19
CA PHE A 132 -5.26 9.92 12.60
C PHE A 132 -5.97 10.88 13.58
N PRO A 133 -5.68 12.19 13.51
CA PRO A 133 -6.45 13.22 14.21
C PRO A 133 -7.95 13.09 13.96
N THR A 134 -8.75 13.00 15.01
CA THR A 134 -10.19 13.22 14.91
C THR A 134 -10.45 14.72 14.96
N VAL A 135 -11.12 15.25 13.94
CA VAL A 135 -11.67 16.61 13.91
C VAL A 135 -13.06 16.60 14.52
N TYR A 136 -13.26 17.40 15.56
CA TYR A 136 -14.52 17.59 16.27
C TYR A 136 -15.28 18.82 15.75
N LEU A 137 -14.53 19.86 15.38
CA LEU A 137 -15.03 21.08 14.77
C LEU A 137 -14.05 21.49 13.66
N TYR A 138 -14.56 21.78 12.47
CA TYR A 138 -13.74 22.28 11.37
C TYR A 138 -14.27 23.62 10.87
N ASN A 139 -13.50 24.68 11.10
CA ASN A 139 -13.79 26.04 10.63
C ASN A 139 -15.26 26.45 10.87
N LYS A 140 -15.81 26.08 12.03
CA LYS A 140 -17.23 26.29 12.36
C LYS A 140 -17.38 27.70 12.92
N THR A 141 -18.08 28.55 12.16
CA THR A 141 -18.47 29.88 12.63
C THR A 141 -19.71 29.78 13.50
N PHE A 142 -19.62 30.32 14.70
CA PHE A 142 -20.71 30.43 15.65
C PHE A 142 -21.26 31.85 15.60
N GLU A 143 -22.46 32.01 15.06
CA GLU A 143 -23.15 33.30 14.89
C GLU A 143 -24.67 33.14 15.10
N ASN A 144 -25.40 34.26 15.12
CA ASN A 144 -26.85 34.23 15.25
C ASN A 144 -27.50 33.76 13.92
N PRO A 145 -28.27 32.67 13.91
CA PRO A 145 -28.95 32.20 12.69
C PRO A 145 -30.03 33.15 12.16
N ASN A 146 -30.41 34.19 12.90
CA ASN A 146 -31.36 35.22 12.44
C ASN A 146 -30.69 36.57 12.12
N ASP A 147 -29.36 36.60 11.96
CA ASP A 147 -28.49 37.74 11.61
C ASP A 147 -28.47 38.93 12.59
N ASN A 148 -29.53 39.19 13.35
CA ASN A 148 -29.65 40.36 14.21
C ASN A 148 -30.08 40.01 15.65
N PRO A 149 -29.29 40.40 16.67
CA PRO A 149 -27.91 40.87 16.58
C PRO A 149 -26.97 39.74 16.14
N PRO A 150 -25.83 40.02 15.50
CA PRO A 150 -25.05 39.02 14.75
C PRO A 150 -24.44 37.90 15.60
N GLY A 151 -24.27 38.10 16.91
CA GLY A 151 -23.55 37.14 17.73
C GLY A 151 -24.38 36.18 18.58
N ILE A 152 -23.70 35.15 19.06
CA ILE A 152 -24.25 34.06 19.87
C ILE A 152 -23.66 34.07 21.27
N ASN A 153 -24.37 33.54 22.27
CA ASN A 153 -23.74 33.29 23.57
C ASN A 153 -22.86 32.05 23.42
N PHE A 154 -21.54 32.24 23.44
CA PHE A 154 -20.57 31.16 23.39
C PHE A 154 -19.95 30.92 24.76
N MET A 155 -19.73 29.67 25.10
CA MET A 155 -19.17 29.24 26.37
C MET A 155 -18.24 28.06 26.16
N MET A 156 -17.13 28.05 26.90
CA MET A 156 -16.21 26.93 26.94
C MET A 156 -15.72 26.72 28.39
N ALA A 157 -15.89 25.51 28.90
CA ALA A 157 -15.64 25.17 30.31
C ALA A 157 -15.18 23.71 30.49
N GLY A 158 -14.66 23.40 31.69
CA GLY A 158 -14.28 22.04 32.08
C GLY A 158 -15.45 21.10 32.43
N ASP A 159 -16.67 21.63 32.48
CA ASP A 159 -17.89 20.89 32.80
C ASP A 159 -19.08 21.34 31.95
N SER A 160 -20.08 20.47 31.85
CA SER A 160 -21.32 20.75 31.10
C SER A 160 -22.17 21.88 31.70
N LYS A 161 -21.85 22.34 32.92
CA LYS A 161 -22.56 23.44 33.60
C LYS A 161 -21.95 24.81 33.31
N GLY A 162 -20.78 24.88 32.68
CA GLY A 162 -20.23 26.13 32.17
C GLY A 162 -19.52 27.02 33.18
N ASN A 163 -19.28 26.54 34.39
CA ASN A 163 -18.80 27.38 35.49
C ASN A 163 -17.36 27.07 35.91
N THR A 164 -16.81 25.97 35.42
CA THR A 164 -15.47 25.49 35.79
C THR A 164 -14.39 25.93 34.81
N ILE A 165 -13.22 26.24 35.35
CA ILE A 165 -11.99 26.40 34.58
C ILE A 165 -11.60 25.07 33.94
N PHE A 166 -10.87 25.13 32.84
CA PHE A 166 -10.16 23.97 32.30
C PHE A 166 -8.66 24.23 32.24
N THR A 167 -7.90 23.15 32.20
CA THR A 167 -6.45 23.17 32.08
C THR A 167 -6.04 23.03 30.62
N VAL A 168 -4.93 23.67 30.28
CA VAL A 168 -4.26 23.55 28.98
C VAL A 168 -2.79 23.24 29.19
N THR A 169 -2.18 22.54 28.24
CA THR A 169 -0.75 22.20 28.27
C THR A 169 0.09 23.13 27.38
N TYR A 170 -0.57 23.88 26.51
CA TYR A 170 0.02 24.86 25.60
C TYR A 170 -1.02 25.94 25.31
N VAL A 171 -0.60 27.20 25.22
CA VAL A 171 -1.47 28.26 24.71
C VAL A 171 -0.67 29.32 23.95
N GLU A 172 -1.25 29.78 22.86
CA GLU A 172 -0.71 30.78 21.96
C GLU A 172 -1.82 31.78 21.61
N ILE A 173 -1.48 33.06 21.62
CA ILE A 173 -2.34 34.14 21.16
C ILE A 173 -1.57 34.96 20.14
N GLN A 174 -2.11 35.08 18.93
CA GLN A 174 -1.64 36.01 17.93
C GLN A 174 -2.55 37.24 17.92
N ARG A 175 -1.96 38.41 18.19
CA ARG A 175 -2.65 39.70 18.25
C ARG A 175 -1.85 40.74 17.49
N ASN A 176 -2.50 41.41 16.53
CA ASN A 176 -1.88 42.47 15.71
C ASN A 176 -0.54 42.04 15.07
N GLY A 177 -0.45 40.78 14.63
CA GLY A 177 0.77 40.21 14.03
C GLY A 177 1.86 39.79 15.01
N VAL A 178 1.68 39.97 16.32
CA VAL A 178 2.60 39.51 17.37
C VAL A 178 2.06 38.23 17.99
N THR A 179 2.92 37.21 18.11
CA THR A 179 2.60 35.92 18.73
C THR A 179 3.11 35.88 20.17
N TYR A 180 2.21 35.62 21.10
CA TYR A 180 2.49 35.40 22.53
C TYR A 180 2.26 33.92 22.83
N VAL A 181 3.24 33.26 23.44
CA VAL A 181 3.20 31.83 23.78
C VAL A 181 3.40 31.66 25.28
N ASP A 182 2.59 30.80 25.88
CA ASP A 182 2.63 30.43 27.29
C ASP A 182 2.76 31.65 28.22
N ASP A 183 3.81 31.71 29.05
CA ASP A 183 3.95 32.72 30.13
C ASP A 183 3.88 34.17 29.61
N SER A 184 4.30 34.42 28.36
CA SER A 184 4.23 35.75 27.75
C SER A 184 2.80 36.27 27.57
N ILE A 185 1.80 35.39 27.59
CA ILE A 185 0.38 35.78 27.55
C ILE A 185 -0.02 36.49 28.85
N CYS A 186 0.64 36.19 29.97
CA CYS A 186 0.32 36.79 31.26
C CYS A 186 0.65 38.28 31.34
N ASP A 187 1.47 38.80 30.42
CA ASP A 187 1.74 40.24 30.29
C ASP A 187 0.56 40.99 29.65
N LEU A 188 -0.33 40.29 28.93
CA LEU A 188 -1.48 40.87 28.26
C LEU A 188 -2.68 41.08 29.19
N LYS A 189 -2.72 40.41 30.35
CA LYS A 189 -3.90 40.38 31.22
C LYS A 189 -4.01 41.63 32.09
N LYS A 190 -5.24 42.07 32.35
CA LYS A 190 -5.58 43.09 33.34
C LYS A 190 -6.28 42.42 34.53
N GLY A 191 -5.55 42.28 35.64
CA GLY A 191 -5.99 41.52 36.81
C GLY A 191 -6.07 40.02 36.50
N ASN A 192 -7.27 39.44 36.57
CA ASN A 192 -7.53 38.03 36.25
C ASN A 192 -8.10 37.82 34.83
N ASN A 193 -8.27 38.89 34.04
CA ASN A 193 -8.91 38.81 32.73
C ASN A 193 -7.96 39.23 31.62
N LEU A 194 -8.04 38.52 30.50
CA LEU A 194 -7.52 38.97 29.20
C LEU A 194 -8.72 39.25 28.29
N ASP A 195 -8.90 40.51 27.91
CA ASP A 195 -9.93 40.93 26.96
C ASP A 195 -9.52 40.48 25.55
N LEU A 196 -10.41 39.77 24.85
CA LEU A 196 -10.22 39.33 23.47
C LEU A 196 -10.78 40.38 22.50
N MET A 197 -10.08 40.61 21.42
CA MET A 197 -10.35 41.65 20.42
C MET A 197 -10.61 41.04 19.05
N GLU A 198 -11.25 41.79 18.16
CA GLU A 198 -11.41 41.40 16.76
C GLU A 198 -10.04 41.13 16.11
N GLY A 199 -9.93 40.02 15.37
CA GLY A 199 -8.69 39.60 14.72
C GLY A 199 -7.73 38.81 15.61
N ASP A 200 -8.02 38.61 16.90
CA ASP A 200 -7.26 37.70 17.73
C ASP A 200 -7.41 36.25 17.24
N HIS A 201 -6.28 35.54 17.21
CA HIS A 201 -6.24 34.11 16.97
C HIS A 201 -5.65 33.41 18.20
N ILE A 202 -6.41 32.48 18.78
CA ILE A 202 -6.06 31.78 20.00
C ILE A 202 -5.92 30.30 19.66
N LYS A 203 -4.81 29.68 20.05
CA LYS A 203 -4.56 28.25 19.89
C LYS A 203 -4.14 27.66 21.22
N PHE A 204 -4.73 26.56 21.64
CA PHE A 204 -4.31 25.86 22.86
C PHE A 204 -4.53 24.36 22.77
N VAL A 205 -3.84 23.62 23.63
CA VAL A 205 -3.99 22.16 23.77
C VAL A 205 -4.64 21.86 25.12
N THR A 206 -5.77 21.16 25.11
CA THR A 206 -6.55 20.85 26.31
C THR A 206 -5.84 19.83 27.19
N GLY A 207 -5.76 20.07 28.50
CA GLY A 207 -5.26 19.10 29.48
C GLY A 207 -6.35 18.21 30.09
N GLN A 208 -7.61 18.47 29.73
CA GLN A 208 -8.79 17.74 30.18
C GLN A 208 -9.92 17.85 29.15
N VAL A 209 -11.04 17.15 29.37
CA VAL A 209 -12.25 17.30 28.56
C VAL A 209 -12.79 18.73 28.68
N VAL A 210 -13.16 19.31 27.54
CA VAL A 210 -13.72 20.67 27.41
C VAL A 210 -15.09 20.60 26.76
N TYR A 211 -16.04 21.33 27.33
CA TYR A 211 -17.41 21.46 26.82
C TYR A 211 -17.58 22.81 26.15
N ILE A 212 -18.06 22.80 24.90
CA ILE A 212 -18.40 24.00 24.13
C ILE A 212 -19.92 24.08 24.01
N GLU A 213 -20.51 25.20 24.43
CA GLU A 213 -21.94 25.51 24.21
C GLU A 213 -22.05 26.81 23.40
N ALA A 214 -22.86 26.79 22.35
CA ALA A 214 -23.27 27.97 21.61
C ALA A 214 -24.79 28.10 21.62
N LYS A 215 -25.32 29.20 22.17
CA LYS A 215 -26.75 29.37 22.45
C LYS A 215 -27.33 30.73 22.07
N ARG A 216 -28.45 30.71 21.33
CA ARG A 216 -29.28 31.88 21.01
C ARG A 216 -30.77 31.51 21.01
N GLY A 217 -31.53 31.97 22.01
CA GLY A 217 -32.96 31.66 22.09
C GLY A 217 -33.20 30.15 22.19
N LYS A 218 -33.84 29.56 21.17
CA LYS A 218 -34.06 28.10 21.06
C LYS A 218 -32.91 27.36 20.37
N TYR A 219 -32.02 28.06 19.67
CA TYR A 219 -30.85 27.46 19.04
C TYR A 219 -29.80 27.15 20.10
N VAL A 220 -29.38 25.88 20.17
CA VAL A 220 -28.35 25.38 21.08
C VAL A 220 -27.53 24.34 20.33
N GLU A 221 -26.22 24.54 20.27
CA GLU A 221 -25.25 23.53 19.84
C GLU A 221 -24.31 23.22 21.00
N ASN A 222 -23.98 21.93 21.17
CA ASN A 222 -23.11 21.44 22.22
C ASN A 222 -22.06 20.50 21.64
N TYR A 223 -20.81 20.68 22.04
CA TYR A 223 -19.70 19.83 21.64
C TYR A 223 -18.87 19.40 22.86
N ILE A 224 -18.36 18.18 22.81
CA ILE A 224 -17.47 17.62 23.83
C ILE A 224 -16.12 17.39 23.16
N ILE A 225 -15.11 18.14 23.59
CA ILE A 225 -13.75 18.04 23.09
C ILE A 225 -12.92 17.27 24.12
N PRO A 226 -12.32 16.12 23.78
CA PRO A 226 -11.49 15.35 24.69
C PRO A 226 -10.24 16.11 25.19
N ALA A 227 -9.58 15.50 26.17
CA ALA A 227 -8.23 15.93 26.57
C ALA A 227 -7.24 15.71 25.42
N ASP A 228 -6.09 16.38 25.47
CA ASP A 228 -5.03 16.34 24.46
C ASP A 228 -5.49 16.73 23.04
N SER A 229 -6.54 17.54 22.97
CA SER A 229 -7.05 18.12 21.72
C SER A 229 -6.53 19.54 21.55
N THR A 230 -6.22 19.92 20.32
CA THR A 230 -5.93 21.30 19.95
C THR A 230 -7.23 22.01 19.60
N ILE A 231 -7.43 23.22 20.16
CA ILE A 231 -8.51 24.12 19.79
C ILE A 231 -7.90 25.42 19.27
N GLU A 232 -8.35 25.84 18.10
CA GLU A 232 -8.02 27.10 17.42
C GLU A 232 -9.30 27.94 17.32
N ILE A 233 -9.24 29.20 17.77
CA ILE A 233 -10.35 30.14 17.78
C ILE A 233 -9.90 31.42 17.10
N TYR A 234 -10.66 31.84 16.08
CA TYR A 234 -10.50 33.12 15.42
C TYR A 234 -11.68 34.04 15.73
N ILE A 235 -11.43 35.25 16.22
CA ILE A 235 -12.46 36.21 16.60
C ILE A 235 -12.78 37.14 15.41
N THR A 236 -14.01 37.08 14.89
CA THR A 236 -14.39 37.66 13.58
C THR A 236 -15.48 38.74 13.62
N GLY A 237 -16.10 39.00 14.77
CA GLY A 237 -17.25 39.92 14.86
C GLY A 237 -16.92 41.31 15.45
N PRO A 238 -17.67 42.35 15.06
CA PRO A 238 -17.51 43.70 15.61
C PRO A 238 -17.75 43.68 17.12
N GLU A 239 -16.77 44.20 17.87
CA GLU A 239 -16.70 44.23 19.33
C GLU A 239 -18.03 44.61 20.00
N THR A 240 -18.85 43.62 20.39
CA THR A 240 -20.05 43.86 21.22
C THR A 240 -20.17 42.89 22.40
N SER A 241 -19.11 42.13 22.71
CA SER A 241 -19.16 41.14 23.79
C SER A 241 -17.99 41.31 24.75
N ASN A 242 -18.26 41.15 26.04
CA ASN A 242 -17.26 41.08 27.10
C ASN A 242 -16.46 39.77 27.07
N PHE A 243 -16.12 39.24 25.88
CA PHE A 243 -15.48 37.93 25.72
C PHE A 243 -14.03 37.98 26.20
N LYS A 244 -13.74 37.18 27.22
CA LYS A 244 -12.50 37.26 28.00
C LYS A 244 -12.00 35.88 28.34
N LEU A 245 -10.69 35.69 28.32
CA LEU A 245 -10.09 34.61 29.11
C LEU A 245 -10.04 35.06 30.56
N ASN A 246 -10.66 34.29 31.46
CA ASN A 246 -10.63 34.53 32.89
C ASN A 246 -9.79 33.44 33.56
N PHE A 247 -8.70 33.89 34.19
CA PHE A 247 -7.78 33.08 34.98
C PHE A 247 -8.17 33.08 36.47
N GLY A 248 -9.29 33.71 36.84
CA GLY A 248 -9.76 33.81 38.22
C GLY A 248 -10.22 32.44 38.74
N GLY A 249 -9.39 31.83 39.59
CA GLY A 249 -9.56 30.47 40.08
C GLY A 249 -8.61 29.44 39.47
N GLY A 250 -7.80 29.84 38.47
CA GLY A 250 -6.74 29.04 37.87
C GLY A 250 -5.37 29.74 37.92
N GLU A 251 -4.44 29.30 37.09
CA GLU A 251 -3.08 29.83 36.96
C GLU A 251 -2.88 30.31 35.53
N CYS A 252 -2.49 31.57 35.34
CA CYS A 252 -2.11 32.06 34.02
C CYS A 252 -0.75 31.47 33.64
N PRO A 253 -0.56 30.92 32.43
CA PRO A 253 -1.51 30.86 31.29
C PRO A 253 -2.28 29.52 31.19
N TYR A 254 -2.01 28.55 32.07
CA TYR A 254 -2.39 27.15 31.91
C TYR A 254 -3.78 26.74 32.42
N SER A 255 -4.50 27.61 33.12
CA SER A 255 -5.87 27.33 33.52
C SER A 255 -6.76 28.55 33.47
N PHE A 256 -7.78 28.47 32.63
CA PHE A 256 -8.73 29.55 32.39
C PHE A 256 -10.10 29.00 32.00
N LYS A 257 -11.07 29.92 31.94
CA LYS A 257 -12.33 29.71 31.25
C LYS A 257 -12.63 30.91 30.36
N PHE A 258 -13.39 30.66 29.30
CA PHE A 258 -13.96 31.74 28.53
C PHE A 258 -15.14 32.33 29.31
N THR A 259 -15.06 33.62 29.64
CA THR A 259 -16.11 34.36 30.37
C THR A 259 -16.59 35.54 29.56
N GLY A 260 -17.79 35.99 29.90
CA GLY A 260 -18.49 37.04 29.16
C GLY A 260 -19.59 36.45 28.31
N LYS A 261 -20.85 36.67 28.71
CA LYS A 261 -22.00 36.46 27.84
C LYS A 261 -22.12 37.69 26.94
N GLY A 262 -22.19 37.49 25.64
CA GLY A 262 -22.34 38.58 24.69
C GLY A 262 -22.41 38.05 23.27
N ASN A 263 -22.78 38.93 22.34
CA ASN A 263 -22.90 38.62 20.93
C ASN A 263 -21.49 38.45 20.33
N VAL A 264 -20.93 37.23 20.38
CA VAL A 264 -19.67 36.92 19.66
C VAL A 264 -19.95 36.29 18.31
N VAL A 265 -19.09 36.60 17.35
CA VAL A 265 -18.90 35.81 16.13
C VAL A 265 -17.47 35.30 16.19
N LEU A 266 -17.32 33.99 16.20
CA LEU A 266 -16.02 33.33 16.27
C LEU A 266 -16.04 32.06 15.43
N THR A 267 -14.87 31.68 14.95
CA THR A 267 -14.68 30.47 14.17
C THR A 267 -13.79 29.52 14.93
N VAL A 268 -14.27 28.30 15.19
CA VAL A 268 -13.56 27.29 15.97
C VAL A 268 -13.15 26.12 15.08
N THR A 269 -11.91 25.67 15.27
CA THR A 269 -11.41 24.39 14.80
C THR A 269 -10.90 23.60 16.00
N ALA A 270 -11.36 22.37 16.18
CA ALA A 270 -10.96 21.51 17.31
C ALA A 270 -10.65 20.09 16.80
N TYR A 271 -9.50 19.54 17.21
CA TYR A 271 -9.02 18.23 16.74
C TYR A 271 -8.06 17.55 17.72
N ASP A 272 -7.99 16.23 17.68
CA ASP A 272 -7.01 15.45 18.45
C ASP A 272 -5.57 15.77 18.02
N ASN A 273 -4.64 15.74 18.97
CA ASN A 273 -3.22 15.84 18.66
C ASN A 273 -2.57 14.50 18.25
N SER A 274 -3.37 13.46 17.98
CA SER A 274 -2.89 12.15 17.53
C SER A 274 -2.21 12.25 16.15
N ARG A 275 -1.19 11.42 15.92
CA ARG A 275 -0.44 11.40 14.67
C ARG A 275 -0.04 9.96 14.37
N PRO A 276 -0.53 9.38 13.26
CA PRO A 276 -0.13 8.05 12.88
C PRO A 276 1.28 8.09 12.30
N GLU A 277 2.02 7.01 12.49
CA GLU A 277 3.22 6.73 11.74
C GLU A 277 2.83 6.11 10.40
N ILE A 278 3.20 6.78 9.31
CA ILE A 278 3.02 6.27 7.95
C ILE A 278 4.37 5.73 7.49
N TRP A 279 4.39 4.51 6.96
CA TRP A 279 5.60 3.90 6.42
C TRP A 279 5.33 3.29 5.04
N ALA A 280 6.38 3.29 4.23
CA ALA A 280 6.42 2.62 2.94
C ALA A 280 7.79 1.96 2.81
N LYS A 281 7.80 0.65 2.59
CA LYS A 281 9.00 -0.16 2.44
C LYS A 281 9.05 -0.71 1.03
N TYR A 282 10.06 -0.31 0.27
CA TYR A 282 10.36 -0.96 -1.01
C TYR A 282 11.21 -2.20 -0.74
N THR A 283 10.68 -3.38 -1.07
CA THR A 283 11.40 -4.64 -0.95
C THR A 283 11.90 -5.05 -2.33
N THR A 284 13.19 -5.27 -2.47
CA THR A 284 13.82 -5.70 -3.74
C THR A 284 13.65 -7.20 -3.95
N TYR A 285 13.79 -7.67 -5.19
CA TYR A 285 13.72 -9.11 -5.48
C TYR A 285 14.78 -9.92 -4.71
N ASP A 286 15.98 -9.37 -4.51
CA ASP A 286 17.05 -10.02 -3.73
C ASP A 286 16.62 -10.24 -2.27
N GLU A 287 16.01 -9.24 -1.63
CA GLU A 287 15.48 -9.38 -0.26
C GLU A 287 14.36 -10.43 -0.17
N LEU A 288 13.51 -10.56 -1.20
CA LEU A 288 12.45 -11.57 -1.23
C LEU A 288 13.04 -12.98 -1.36
N ILE A 289 14.11 -13.16 -2.14
CA ILE A 289 14.82 -14.43 -2.28
C ILE A 289 15.45 -14.85 -0.94
N GLU A 290 16.12 -13.92 -0.25
CA GLU A 290 16.72 -14.18 1.06
C GLU A 290 15.69 -14.65 2.10
N LYS A 291 14.48 -14.09 2.06
CA LYS A 291 13.36 -14.46 2.94
C LYS A 291 12.57 -15.68 2.45
N LYS A 292 12.81 -16.15 1.22
CA LYS A 292 11.99 -17.17 0.53
C LYS A 292 10.51 -16.77 0.41
N GLU A 293 10.26 -15.48 0.18
CA GLU A 293 8.94 -14.89 0.04
C GLU A 293 8.64 -14.58 -1.44
N ALA A 294 8.44 -15.62 -2.25
CA ALA A 294 8.08 -15.44 -3.65
C ALA A 294 6.74 -14.71 -3.80
N THR A 295 6.68 -13.70 -4.68
CA THR A 295 5.44 -12.98 -5.03
C THR A 295 4.45 -13.90 -5.76
N TYR A 296 4.98 -14.74 -6.64
CA TYR A 296 4.23 -15.76 -7.37
C TYR A 296 4.93 -17.09 -7.19
N ARG A 297 4.20 -18.13 -6.78
CA ARG A 297 4.76 -19.47 -6.60
C ARG A 297 3.69 -20.53 -6.84
N PHE A 298 3.91 -21.39 -7.83
CA PHE A 298 3.10 -22.57 -8.05
C PHE A 298 3.86 -23.58 -8.92
N ALA A 299 3.53 -24.85 -8.78
CA ALA A 299 4.03 -25.93 -9.61
C ALA A 299 2.93 -26.54 -10.46
N VAL A 300 3.31 -27.14 -11.58
CA VAL A 300 2.52 -28.11 -12.32
C VAL A 300 3.16 -29.47 -12.08
N ILE A 301 2.49 -30.34 -11.34
CA ILE A 301 2.96 -31.69 -11.00
C ILE A 301 1.95 -32.69 -11.56
N ASN A 302 2.40 -33.62 -12.41
CA ASN A 302 1.55 -34.59 -13.10
C ASN A 302 0.33 -33.93 -13.80
N GLY A 303 0.54 -32.72 -14.35
CA GLY A 303 -0.51 -31.95 -15.04
C GLY A 303 -1.52 -31.24 -14.13
N ALA A 304 -1.36 -31.32 -12.80
CA ALA A 304 -2.17 -30.61 -11.82
C ALA A 304 -1.42 -29.42 -11.22
N ILE A 305 -2.13 -28.35 -10.83
CA ILE A 305 -1.53 -27.22 -10.12
C ILE A 305 -1.36 -27.60 -8.65
N VAL A 306 -0.14 -27.40 -8.15
CA VAL A 306 0.23 -27.60 -6.75
C VAL A 306 0.84 -26.31 -6.22
N VAL A 307 0.38 -25.83 -5.06
CA VAL A 307 0.90 -24.61 -4.42
C VAL A 307 1.55 -24.88 -3.07
N GLU A 308 1.26 -26.03 -2.47
CA GLU A 308 1.74 -26.40 -1.14
C GLU A 308 3.25 -26.67 -1.18
N PRO A 309 4.08 -25.96 -0.40
CA PRO A 309 5.53 -26.15 -0.39
C PRO A 309 5.96 -27.59 -0.10
N ASP A 310 5.32 -28.25 0.87
CA ASP A 310 5.69 -29.60 1.31
C ASP A 310 5.46 -30.64 0.19
N GLU A 311 4.35 -30.55 -0.54
CA GLU A 311 4.02 -31.45 -1.65
C GLU A 311 5.01 -31.29 -2.82
N ILE A 312 5.38 -30.04 -3.13
CA ILE A 312 6.38 -29.73 -4.17
C ILE A 312 7.74 -30.30 -3.78
N ASP A 313 8.18 -30.07 -2.54
CA ASP A 313 9.48 -30.55 -2.06
C ASP A 313 9.54 -32.07 -2.00
N ASP A 314 8.46 -32.73 -1.61
CA ASP A 314 8.38 -34.20 -1.60
C ASP A 314 8.39 -34.79 -3.02
N SER A 315 7.73 -34.15 -3.99
CA SER A 315 7.82 -34.54 -5.41
C SER A 315 9.26 -34.42 -5.92
N LYS A 316 9.91 -33.29 -5.65
CA LYS A 316 11.31 -33.07 -6.04
C LYS A 316 12.28 -34.08 -5.42
N LYS A 317 12.11 -34.44 -4.14
CA LYS A 317 12.94 -35.46 -3.46
C LYS A 317 12.82 -36.85 -4.10
N ARG A 318 11.70 -37.17 -4.74
CA ARG A 318 11.51 -38.43 -5.49
C ARG A 318 12.21 -38.41 -6.85
N SER A 319 12.60 -37.23 -7.34
CA SER A 319 13.24 -37.09 -8.64
C SER A 319 14.73 -37.40 -8.58
N PRO A 320 15.29 -38.14 -9.56
CA PRO A 320 16.73 -38.37 -9.64
C PRO A 320 17.50 -37.15 -10.17
N TRP A 321 16.81 -36.08 -10.58
CA TRP A 321 17.41 -34.86 -11.08
C TRP A 321 16.50 -33.65 -10.84
N THR A 322 17.08 -32.46 -10.84
CA THR A 322 16.33 -31.20 -10.88
C THR A 322 17.17 -30.22 -11.68
N GLU A 323 16.55 -29.59 -12.67
CA GLU A 323 17.15 -28.48 -13.41
C GLU A 323 16.59 -27.16 -12.87
N VAL A 324 17.44 -26.16 -12.69
CA VAL A 324 17.05 -24.84 -12.22
C VAL A 324 17.57 -23.80 -13.19
N ALA A 325 16.69 -22.88 -13.59
CA ALA A 325 17.05 -21.70 -14.35
C ALA A 325 16.50 -20.44 -13.67
N GLU A 326 17.24 -19.34 -13.79
CA GLU A 326 16.86 -18.03 -13.26
C GLU A 326 17.04 -16.96 -14.35
N ARG A 327 16.16 -15.96 -14.34
CA ARG A 327 16.20 -14.79 -15.23
C ARG A 327 15.84 -13.54 -14.45
N ILE A 328 16.77 -12.59 -14.43
CA ILE A 328 16.51 -11.23 -13.95
C ILE A 328 15.96 -10.42 -15.11
N SER A 329 14.87 -9.69 -14.88
CA SER A 329 14.25 -8.83 -15.86
C SER A 329 13.66 -7.58 -15.21
N ILE A 330 13.12 -6.69 -16.03
CA ILE A 330 12.38 -5.52 -15.61
C ILE A 330 10.91 -5.63 -16.01
N VAL A 331 10.03 -5.24 -15.12
CA VAL A 331 8.58 -5.23 -15.29
C VAL A 331 8.13 -3.79 -15.42
N GLY A 332 7.44 -3.47 -16.52
CA GLY A 332 6.75 -2.20 -16.66
C GLY A 332 5.43 -2.25 -15.90
N ARG A 333 5.29 -1.44 -14.85
CA ARG A 333 4.05 -1.33 -14.08
C ARG A 333 3.47 0.07 -14.18
N ILE A 334 2.26 0.16 -14.73
CA ILE A 334 1.41 1.34 -14.69
C ILE A 334 0.03 0.89 -14.20
N GLN A 335 -0.43 1.48 -13.09
CA GLN A 335 -1.72 1.18 -12.49
C GLN A 335 -2.53 2.46 -12.41
N TYR A 336 -3.76 2.41 -12.89
CA TYR A 336 -4.74 3.47 -12.70
C TYR A 336 -6.13 2.84 -12.59
N ASP A 337 -6.46 2.40 -11.38
CA ASP A 337 -7.75 1.83 -11.04
C ASP A 337 -8.26 2.41 -9.71
N LEU A 338 -9.04 3.49 -9.81
CA LEU A 338 -9.69 4.11 -8.65
C LEU A 338 -10.89 3.30 -8.13
N SER A 339 -11.20 2.15 -8.72
CA SER A 339 -12.25 1.22 -8.26
C SER A 339 -11.72 0.09 -7.37
N GLY A 340 -10.39 -0.09 -7.32
CA GLY A 340 -9.72 -1.09 -6.48
C GLY A 340 -10.05 -0.96 -4.98
N GLY A 341 -10.00 -2.09 -4.28
CA GLY A 341 -10.27 -2.20 -2.84
C GLY A 341 -9.06 -1.93 -1.94
N PRO A 342 -9.20 -2.11 -0.61
CA PRO A 342 -8.10 -1.92 0.31
C PRO A 342 -6.99 -2.97 0.11
N SER A 343 -5.74 -2.53 0.08
CA SER A 343 -4.55 -3.38 -0.02
C SER A 343 -3.30 -2.65 0.47
N ASP A 344 -2.40 -3.38 1.12
CA ASP A 344 -1.09 -2.91 1.55
C ASP A 344 0.01 -3.06 0.47
N ARG A 345 -0.31 -3.72 -0.65
CA ARG A 345 0.61 -4.00 -1.76
C ARG A 345 0.10 -3.51 -3.10
N ASN A 346 -1.20 -3.64 -3.35
CA ASN A 346 -1.82 -3.27 -4.62
C ASN A 346 -2.29 -1.81 -4.60
N PRO A 347 -1.64 -0.91 -5.37
CA PRO A 347 -2.04 0.49 -5.44
C PRO A 347 -3.29 0.67 -6.30
N LEU A 348 -4.03 1.73 -6.04
CA LEU A 348 -5.02 2.27 -6.97
C LEU A 348 -4.33 3.04 -8.10
N ILE A 349 -3.24 3.74 -7.79
CA ILE A 349 -2.45 4.49 -8.78
C ILE A 349 -0.99 4.14 -8.57
N TYR A 350 -0.28 3.80 -9.64
CA TYR A 350 1.16 3.59 -9.59
C TYR A 350 1.82 3.86 -10.93
N GLY A 351 2.95 4.54 -10.88
CA GLY A 351 3.75 4.80 -12.06
C GLY A 351 4.80 5.87 -11.81
N ARG A 352 5.43 6.31 -12.90
CA ARG A 352 6.35 7.44 -12.92
C ARG A 352 5.67 8.65 -13.54
N LEU A 353 5.80 9.83 -12.96
CA LEU A 353 5.27 11.05 -13.55
C LEU A 353 6.03 11.40 -14.84
N LYS A 354 5.31 11.50 -15.96
CA LYS A 354 5.81 12.03 -17.25
C LYS A 354 5.82 13.56 -17.26
N TYR A 355 4.91 14.16 -16.52
CA TYR A 355 4.73 15.60 -16.41
C TYR A 355 4.40 15.94 -14.96
N GLN A 356 4.62 17.19 -14.58
CA GLN A 356 4.22 17.69 -13.27
C GLN A 356 2.70 17.58 -13.09
N VAL A 357 2.27 17.23 -11.88
CA VAL A 357 0.84 17.17 -11.53
C VAL A 357 0.22 18.57 -11.64
N PRO A 358 -0.97 18.73 -12.26
CA PRO A 358 -1.60 20.04 -12.39
C PRO A 358 -1.88 20.71 -11.04
N GLU A 359 -1.48 21.96 -10.87
CA GLU A 359 -1.67 22.71 -9.61
C GLU A 359 -3.14 22.88 -9.24
N SER A 360 -4.02 22.98 -10.24
CA SER A 360 -5.47 23.09 -10.07
C SER A 360 -6.17 21.74 -9.88
N GLY A 361 -5.41 20.64 -9.82
CA GLY A 361 -5.98 19.31 -9.71
C GLY A 361 -6.59 19.05 -8.34
N SER A 362 -7.60 18.19 -8.27
CA SER A 362 -8.27 17.80 -7.04
C SER A 362 -8.51 16.29 -6.96
N PHE A 363 -8.28 15.71 -5.79
CA PHE A 363 -8.70 14.37 -5.39
C PHE A 363 -10.01 14.49 -4.60
N THR A 364 -11.08 13.88 -5.11
CA THR A 364 -12.42 13.98 -4.53
C THR A 364 -12.92 12.61 -4.14
N VAL A 365 -13.42 12.50 -2.91
CA VAL A 365 -14.04 11.28 -2.39
C VAL A 365 -15.46 11.58 -1.95
N SER A 366 -16.41 10.80 -2.45
CA SER A 366 -17.80 10.79 -2.03
C SER A 366 -18.06 9.53 -1.20
N ALA A 367 -18.78 9.68 -0.10
CA ALA A 367 -19.07 8.59 0.83
C ALA A 367 -20.51 8.66 1.37
N PRO A 368 -21.07 7.56 1.89
CA PRO A 368 -22.42 7.53 2.46
C PRO A 368 -22.60 8.51 3.63
N GLU A 369 -23.86 8.75 4.00
CA GLU A 369 -24.23 9.53 5.19
C GLU A 369 -23.98 8.78 6.51
N SER A 370 -23.76 7.46 6.46
CA SER A 370 -23.41 6.67 7.65
C SER A 370 -21.98 6.98 8.13
N ALA A 371 -21.76 6.82 9.43
CA ALA A 371 -20.42 6.93 10.00
C ALA A 371 -19.50 5.82 9.47
N GLY A 372 -18.27 6.19 9.15
CA GLY A 372 -17.24 5.29 8.63
C GLY A 372 -16.00 6.04 8.21
N SER A 373 -15.00 5.30 7.73
CA SER A 373 -13.73 5.88 7.33
C SER A 373 -13.04 5.07 6.24
N ILE A 374 -12.16 5.76 5.52
CA ILE A 374 -11.23 5.20 4.55
C ILE A 374 -9.86 5.85 4.75
N GLU A 375 -8.81 5.05 4.65
CA GLU A 375 -7.43 5.50 4.84
C GLU A 375 -6.61 5.18 3.60
N PHE A 376 -5.73 6.11 3.25
CA PHE A 376 -4.86 6.03 2.09
C PHE A 376 -3.41 6.31 2.50
N VAL A 377 -2.49 5.68 1.78
CA VAL A 377 -1.07 6.02 1.79
C VAL A 377 -0.69 6.49 0.39
N ILE A 378 -0.03 7.65 0.32
CA ILE A 378 0.43 8.25 -0.92
C ILE A 378 1.95 8.41 -0.85
N ILE A 379 2.63 7.89 -1.87
CA ILE A 379 4.04 8.12 -2.14
C ILE A 379 4.11 9.06 -3.34
N SER A 380 4.85 10.16 -3.20
CA SER A 380 5.12 11.10 -4.29
C SER A 380 6.57 11.55 -4.20
N GLY A 381 7.44 10.95 -5.03
CA GLY A 381 8.88 11.12 -4.92
C GLY A 381 9.39 10.65 -3.55
N SER A 382 10.02 11.56 -2.81
CA SER A 382 10.47 11.32 -1.43
C SER A 382 9.41 11.57 -0.36
N GLN A 383 8.26 12.15 -0.74
CA GLN A 383 7.21 12.50 0.20
C GLN A 383 6.30 11.30 0.46
N LEU A 384 6.10 10.99 1.74
CA LEU A 384 5.15 10.00 2.21
C LEU A 384 4.01 10.69 2.97
N THR A 385 2.79 10.42 2.53
CA THR A 385 1.59 11.12 3.02
C THR A 385 0.53 10.09 3.42
N GLY A 386 -0.04 10.26 4.61
CA GLY A 386 -1.24 9.55 5.03
C GLY A 386 -2.47 10.43 4.82
N LEU A 387 -3.55 9.85 4.34
CA LEU A 387 -4.83 10.55 4.19
C LEU A 387 -5.93 9.70 4.81
N LYS A 388 -6.67 10.26 5.77
CA LYS A 388 -7.91 9.66 6.28
C LYS A 388 -9.09 10.50 5.87
N ILE A 389 -10.13 9.86 5.36
CA ILE A 389 -11.42 10.47 5.08
C ILE A 389 -12.46 9.74 5.92
N TYR A 390 -13.27 10.47 6.67
CA TYR A 390 -14.19 9.87 7.62
C TYR A 390 -15.39 10.79 7.90
N ARG A 391 -16.51 10.18 8.31
CA ARG A 391 -17.69 10.90 8.80
C ARG A 391 -17.92 10.58 10.26
N ASN A 392 -18.00 11.62 11.09
CA ASN A 392 -18.29 11.48 12.51
C ASN A 392 -19.81 11.55 12.76
N GLU A 393 -20.27 10.89 13.82
CA GLU A 393 -21.69 10.92 14.23
C GLU A 393 -22.13 12.28 14.78
N GLN A 394 -21.19 13.12 15.25
CA GLN A 394 -21.49 14.40 15.90
C GLN A 394 -21.71 15.57 14.93
N ASP A 395 -20.88 15.70 13.87
CA ASP A 395 -20.95 16.81 12.92
C ASP A 395 -21.70 16.46 11.64
N GLY A 396 -21.87 15.15 11.37
CA GLY A 396 -22.49 14.63 10.16
C GLY A 396 -21.75 15.02 8.88
N LYS A 397 -20.53 15.57 8.96
CA LYS A 397 -19.75 16.05 7.79
C LYS A 397 -18.70 15.02 7.39
N LEU A 398 -18.36 15.03 6.10
CA LEU A 398 -17.26 14.24 5.57
C LEU A 398 -15.96 15.04 5.73
N ASN A 399 -15.11 14.59 6.63
CA ASN A 399 -13.83 15.23 6.94
C ASN A 399 -12.70 14.47 6.27
N ALA A 400 -11.65 15.20 5.89
CA ALA A 400 -10.39 14.64 5.42
C ALA A 400 -9.21 15.22 6.20
N VAL A 401 -8.28 14.37 6.58
CA VAL A 401 -7.07 14.73 7.32
C VAL A 401 -5.87 14.17 6.58
N VAL A 402 -4.97 15.08 6.16
CA VAL A 402 -3.72 14.77 5.48
C VAL A 402 -2.59 14.94 6.46
N VAL A 403 -1.77 13.91 6.63
CA VAL A 403 -0.60 13.87 7.53
C VAL A 403 0.66 13.64 6.69
N TYR A 404 1.64 14.51 6.82
CA TYR A 404 2.93 14.37 6.13
C TYR A 404 3.98 13.75 7.05
N GLN A 405 4.55 12.62 6.63
CA GLN A 405 5.62 11.97 7.37
C GLN A 405 6.87 12.89 7.38
N GLY A 406 7.45 13.11 8.56
CA GLY A 406 8.68 13.91 8.73
C GLY A 406 8.47 15.42 9.00
N ASN A 407 7.45 16.06 8.44
CA ASN A 407 7.27 17.53 8.54
C ASN A 407 6.29 17.99 9.65
N LYS A 408 5.69 17.08 10.42
CA LYS A 408 4.69 17.42 11.47
C LYS A 408 3.49 18.26 10.99
N GLN A 409 3.34 18.51 9.69
CA GLN A 409 2.25 19.28 9.12
C GLN A 409 1.01 18.39 8.99
N ILE A 410 -0.15 18.98 9.27
CA ILE A 410 -1.46 18.34 9.12
C ILE A 410 -2.34 19.32 8.36
N LYS A 411 -2.97 18.88 7.27
CA LYS A 411 -4.00 19.65 6.57
C LYS A 411 -5.35 18.98 6.74
N ARG A 412 -6.39 19.80 6.75
CA ARG A 412 -7.77 19.37 7.01
C ARG A 412 -8.67 19.93 5.94
N TYR A 413 -9.67 19.14 5.55
CA TYR A 413 -10.70 19.52 4.61
C TYR A 413 -12.02 18.94 5.11
N SER A 414 -13.12 19.55 4.70
CA SER A 414 -14.46 19.09 5.07
C SER A 414 -15.43 19.37 3.94
N GLY A 415 -16.43 18.53 3.81
CA GLY A 415 -17.55 18.70 2.88
C GLY A 415 -18.76 17.90 3.37
N ASP A 416 -19.84 17.93 2.59
CA ASP A 416 -21.10 17.30 3.00
C ASP A 416 -21.17 15.84 2.52
N SER A 417 -21.49 15.60 1.25
CA SER A 417 -21.51 14.26 0.64
C SER A 417 -20.17 13.84 0.04
N SER A 418 -19.33 14.82 -0.28
CA SER A 418 -18.00 14.63 -0.85
C SER A 418 -17.02 15.63 -0.26
N VAL A 419 -15.74 15.24 -0.20
CA VAL A 419 -14.64 16.09 0.23
C VAL A 419 -13.63 16.16 -0.92
N SER A 420 -13.20 17.38 -1.24
CA SER A 420 -12.24 17.64 -2.30
C SER A 420 -10.93 18.17 -1.72
N ILE A 421 -9.83 17.51 -2.06
CA ILE A 421 -8.49 17.79 -1.56
C ILE A 421 -7.64 18.21 -2.75
N PRO A 422 -6.94 19.37 -2.71
CA PRO A 422 -6.04 19.76 -3.78
C PRO A 422 -4.96 18.69 -4.02
N LEU A 423 -4.72 18.30 -5.27
CA LEU A 423 -3.75 17.27 -5.59
C LEU A 423 -2.34 17.64 -5.16
N LYS A 424 -1.97 18.93 -5.21
CA LYS A 424 -0.68 19.43 -4.71
C LYS A 424 -0.43 19.11 -3.24
N ASP A 425 -1.49 18.89 -2.46
CA ASP A 425 -1.41 18.56 -1.05
C ASP A 425 -1.20 17.05 -0.84
N LEU A 426 -1.47 16.20 -1.84
CA LEU A 426 -1.24 14.75 -1.79
C LEU A 426 0.00 14.33 -2.58
N CYS A 427 0.23 15.00 -3.71
CA CYS A 427 1.23 14.69 -4.72
C CYS A 427 1.96 15.98 -5.08
N SER A 428 3.20 16.11 -4.61
CA SER A 428 4.10 17.23 -4.92
C SER A 428 5.19 16.83 -5.93
N GLY A 429 5.07 15.61 -6.48
CA GLY A 429 6.12 14.99 -7.26
C GLY A 429 6.49 15.74 -8.53
N SER A 430 7.79 15.77 -8.80
CA SER A 430 8.37 16.31 -10.02
C SER A 430 8.33 15.30 -11.17
N GLU A 431 8.57 15.76 -12.40
CA GLU A 431 8.76 14.87 -13.55
C GLU A 431 9.85 13.83 -13.25
N GLY A 432 9.58 12.58 -13.60
CA GLY A 432 10.48 11.45 -13.36
C GLY A 432 10.32 10.78 -11.99
N GLU A 433 9.58 11.38 -11.05
CA GLU A 433 9.37 10.78 -9.74
C GLU A 433 8.28 9.70 -9.75
N VAL A 434 8.39 8.76 -8.80
CA VAL A 434 7.39 7.71 -8.61
C VAL A 434 6.21 8.29 -7.85
N ILE A 435 5.01 7.94 -8.31
CA ILE A 435 3.76 8.20 -7.62
C ILE A 435 3.07 6.88 -7.35
N GLY A 436 2.57 6.75 -6.13
CA GLY A 436 1.83 5.58 -5.67
C GLY A 436 0.70 6.01 -4.73
N LEU A 437 -0.50 5.49 -4.92
CA LEU A 437 -1.65 5.72 -4.05
C LEU A 437 -2.28 4.37 -3.73
N TRP A 438 -2.31 4.02 -2.44
CA TRP A 438 -2.93 2.81 -1.92
C TRP A 438 -4.13 3.19 -1.08
N MET A 439 -5.24 2.46 -1.25
CA MET A 439 -6.29 2.42 -0.24
C MET A 439 -5.84 1.41 0.80
N TYR A 440 -5.46 1.88 1.99
CA TYR A 440 -4.93 1.00 3.02
C TYR A 440 -6.05 0.26 3.75
N SER A 441 -7.07 0.98 4.18
CA SER A 441 -8.17 0.42 4.98
C SER A 441 -9.50 1.11 4.66
N ILE A 442 -10.59 0.37 4.86
CA ILE A 442 -11.95 0.89 4.86
C ILE A 442 -12.67 0.30 6.07
N SER A 443 -13.39 1.14 6.82
CA SER A 443 -14.07 0.75 8.05
C SER A 443 -15.50 1.29 8.04
N ARG A 444 -16.46 0.41 8.34
CA ARG A 444 -17.93 0.65 8.38
C ARG A 444 -18.58 1.11 7.08
N TRP A 445 -17.82 1.42 6.05
CA TRP A 445 -18.31 1.64 4.69
C TRP A 445 -18.01 0.45 3.79
N ASP A 446 -18.91 0.20 2.86
CA ASP A 446 -18.66 -0.74 1.78
C ASP A 446 -17.89 -0.08 0.66
N ARG A 447 -16.97 -0.81 0.03
CA ARG A 447 -16.16 -0.27 -1.07
C ARG A 447 -17.00 0.27 -2.22
N SER A 448 -18.10 -0.39 -2.55
CA SER A 448 -19.05 0.01 -3.60
C SER A 448 -19.80 1.31 -3.29
N SER A 449 -19.86 1.70 -2.01
CA SER A 449 -20.55 2.90 -1.54
C SER A 449 -19.68 4.16 -1.56
N VAL A 450 -18.37 4.00 -1.81
CA VAL A 450 -17.39 5.08 -1.86
C VAL A 450 -16.96 5.33 -3.32
N GLN A 451 -17.03 6.57 -3.76
CA GLN A 451 -16.57 6.99 -5.09
C GLN A 451 -15.32 7.85 -4.97
N ILE A 452 -14.30 7.51 -5.75
CA ILE A 452 -13.02 8.22 -5.78
C ILE A 452 -12.84 8.76 -7.18
N SER A 453 -12.50 10.05 -7.30
CA SER A 453 -12.22 10.68 -8.59
C SER A 453 -11.07 11.66 -8.48
N ILE A 454 -10.33 11.81 -9.58
CA ILE A 454 -9.25 12.78 -9.72
C ILE A 454 -9.53 13.64 -10.94
N THR A 455 -9.52 14.96 -10.75
CA THR A 455 -9.77 15.93 -11.81
C THR A 455 -8.59 16.90 -11.91
N PRO A 456 -7.93 17.06 -13.07
CA PRO A 456 -8.08 16.23 -14.27
C PRO A 456 -7.58 14.80 -14.04
N ASN A 457 -7.97 13.85 -14.89
CA ASN A 457 -7.50 12.47 -14.83
C ASN A 457 -5.96 12.43 -14.85
N LEU A 458 -5.35 11.69 -13.92
CA LEU A 458 -3.90 11.59 -13.78
C LEU A 458 -3.28 10.53 -14.71
N GLU A 459 -4.06 9.61 -15.26
CA GLU A 459 -3.57 8.54 -16.14
C GLU A 459 -2.68 9.03 -17.31
N PRO A 460 -3.01 10.13 -18.04
CA PRO A 460 -2.15 10.64 -19.10
C PRO A 460 -0.80 11.18 -18.62
N PHE A 461 -0.69 11.49 -17.33
CA PHE A 461 0.52 11.99 -16.67
C PHE A 461 1.44 10.86 -16.21
N LEU A 462 1.02 9.59 -16.33
CA LEU A 462 1.78 8.44 -15.87
C LEU A 462 2.52 7.74 -17.01
N ALA A 463 3.76 7.33 -16.71
CA ALA A 463 4.55 6.34 -17.43
C ALA A 463 4.63 5.07 -16.57
N PRO A 464 4.88 3.91 -17.21
CA PRO A 464 5.29 2.73 -16.48
C PRO A 464 6.50 3.03 -15.60
N LYS A 465 6.41 2.64 -14.33
CA LYS A 465 7.59 2.49 -13.49
C LYS A 465 8.19 1.12 -13.79
N PHE A 466 9.52 1.07 -13.94
CA PHE A 466 10.22 -0.20 -14.06
C PHE A 466 10.57 -0.73 -12.68
N ASP A 467 10.10 -1.93 -12.38
CA ASP A 467 10.41 -2.72 -11.19
C ASP A 467 11.23 -3.94 -11.59
N SER A 468 12.21 -4.34 -10.79
CA SER A 468 13.01 -5.53 -11.06
C SER A 468 12.28 -6.80 -10.60
N ILE A 469 12.42 -7.88 -11.37
CA ILE A 469 11.90 -9.21 -11.04
C ILE A 469 12.98 -10.26 -11.27
N LEU A 470 13.04 -11.27 -10.40
CA LEU A 470 13.68 -12.54 -10.70
C LEU A 470 12.60 -13.59 -10.95
N LEU A 471 12.66 -14.22 -12.12
CA LEU A 471 11.87 -15.41 -12.44
C LEU A 471 12.77 -16.62 -12.31
N ARG A 472 12.26 -17.64 -11.63
CA ARG A 472 12.92 -18.93 -11.44
C ARG A 472 12.01 -20.04 -11.92
N ALA A 473 12.58 -20.95 -12.71
CA ALA A 473 11.91 -22.18 -13.12
C ALA A 473 12.73 -23.36 -12.63
N GLU A 474 12.07 -24.33 -12.04
CA GLU A 474 12.69 -25.61 -11.70
C GLU A 474 11.92 -26.73 -12.35
N VAL A 475 12.62 -27.65 -13.02
CA VAL A 475 12.02 -28.76 -13.76
C VAL A 475 12.57 -30.08 -13.25
N TRP A 476 11.70 -31.08 -13.09
CA TRP A 476 12.06 -32.42 -12.63
C TRP A 476 11.08 -33.48 -13.13
N ASP A 477 11.40 -34.75 -12.86
CA ASP A 477 10.50 -35.90 -13.09
C ASP A 477 10.01 -36.49 -11.77
N ASP A 478 8.70 -36.48 -11.48
CA ASP A 478 8.16 -37.27 -10.38
C ASP A 478 7.97 -38.74 -10.79
N LEU A 479 8.84 -39.61 -10.29
CA LEU A 479 8.77 -41.05 -10.50
C LEU A 479 7.60 -41.73 -9.74
N GLY A 480 6.81 -40.98 -8.98
CA GLY A 480 5.70 -41.50 -8.17
C GLY A 480 4.41 -41.81 -8.93
N GLY A 481 4.29 -41.44 -10.22
CA GLY A 481 3.04 -41.54 -10.99
C GLY A 481 2.91 -42.73 -11.95
N GLU A 482 4.02 -43.33 -12.41
CA GLU A 482 3.98 -44.46 -13.36
C GLU A 482 3.88 -45.80 -12.63
N ASN A 483 2.71 -46.09 -12.05
CA ASN A 483 2.19 -47.44 -11.77
C ASN A 483 0.73 -47.40 -11.27
N GLN A 484 -0.16 -46.67 -11.97
CA GLN A 484 -1.61 -46.90 -11.89
C GLN A 484 -2.26 -46.86 -13.28
#